data_AF-A0AAD3SS61-F1
#
_entry.id   AF-A0AAD3SS61-F1
#
_cell.length_a   1.000
_cell.length_b   1.000
_cell.length_c   1.000
_cell.angle_alpha   90.00
_cell.angle_beta   90.00
_cell.angle_gamma   90.00
#
_symmetry.space_group_name_H-M   'P 1'
#
loop_
_entity.id
_entity.type
_entity.pdbx_description
1 polymer ?
#
loop_
_entity_poly.entity_id
_entity_poly.type
_entity_poly.pdbx_seq_one_letter_code
_entity_poly.pdbx_strand_id
1 'polypeptide(L)'
;MSIYPSPIGVMVGIDLVYNLHSAFGNWFPGLKPPLAQAMNKIKKVYYCVSFLPFNYTMYIQLINESAEVLTLFAYFCAVKSSSLCCLHLCSSEPTEPYLSSQNYGEVFSNLIIWFVDNTKVYRVTLHKTFEGNLNTKPINGAIFIFNPRTGQQFLKTSYPQNSLGWTKASSSVGQVETAAEVAALVRSLPVEQQPKQIVTCKGMLDPLEVHSLDFPNIVIKGSELQLPFQLCLKIEEFGDLILKTTELQMVLFNIYDDWLKSISSYAAFSRLILVLLALHVYNEKAPVLLKPDRSVVTEPPSRMALSYR
;
A
#
# COMPACT_ATOMS: atom_id res chain seq x y z
N MET A 1 41.80 -7.32 6.59
CA MET A 1 41.89 -8.77 6.89
C MET A 1 40.55 -9.20 7.45
N SER A 2 39.91 -10.22 6.89
CA SER A 2 38.60 -10.67 7.34
C SER A 2 38.75 -11.53 8.60
N ILE A 3 37.96 -11.24 9.64
CA ILE A 3 38.00 -11.95 10.92
C ILE A 3 36.74 -12.80 11.03
N TYR A 4 36.90 -14.11 11.20
CA TYR A 4 35.79 -15.04 11.41
C TYR A 4 35.85 -15.60 12.84
N PRO A 5 34.70 -15.84 13.49
CA PRO A 5 34.65 -16.34 14.87
C PRO A 5 35.13 -17.79 15.02
N SER A 6 35.25 -18.54 13.91
CA SER A 6 35.69 -19.93 13.88
C SER A 6 36.35 -20.24 12.53
N PRO A 7 37.32 -21.18 12.47
CA PRO A 7 37.86 -21.69 11.20
C PRO A 7 36.86 -22.57 10.41
N ILE A 8 35.71 -22.91 11.00
CA ILE A 8 34.67 -23.73 10.38
C ILE A 8 33.51 -22.84 9.95
N GLY A 9 33.27 -22.74 8.65
CA GLY A 9 32.16 -21.98 8.07
C GLY A 9 31.88 -22.36 6.63
N VAL A 10 30.77 -21.84 6.11
CA VAL A 10 30.35 -21.98 4.71
C VAL A 10 30.26 -20.59 4.09
N MET A 11 30.92 -20.39 2.97
CA MET A 11 30.79 -19.20 2.12
C MET A 11 29.77 -19.49 1.03
N VAL A 12 28.77 -18.61 0.88
CA VAL A 12 27.77 -18.70 -0.20
C VAL A 12 28.08 -17.60 -1.22
N GLY A 13 28.42 -18.00 -2.43
CA GLY A 13 28.57 -17.12 -3.58
C GLY A 13 27.26 -17.03 -4.35
N ILE A 14 26.81 -15.81 -4.66
CA ILE A 14 25.60 -15.56 -5.45
C ILE A 14 26.02 -14.75 -6.68
N ASP A 15 25.88 -15.34 -7.85
CA ASP A 15 25.98 -14.63 -9.12
C ASP A 15 24.64 -13.97 -9.41
N LEU A 16 24.68 -12.68 -9.18
CA LEU A 16 23.61 -11.72 -9.33
C LEU A 16 23.12 -11.61 -10.80
N VAL A 17 24.04 -11.60 -11.77
CA VAL A 17 23.71 -11.42 -13.19
C VAL A 17 23.06 -12.69 -13.74
N TYR A 18 23.69 -13.83 -13.54
CA TYR A 18 23.24 -15.12 -14.09
C TYR A 18 22.25 -15.86 -13.19
N ASN A 19 21.88 -15.29 -12.04
CA ASN A 19 21.00 -15.93 -11.07
C ASN A 19 21.51 -17.32 -10.64
N LEU A 20 22.83 -17.44 -10.47
CA LEU A 20 23.48 -18.67 -10.02
C LEU A 20 23.86 -18.52 -8.56
N HIS A 21 23.94 -19.63 -7.83
CA HIS A 21 24.52 -19.63 -6.51
C HIS A 21 25.35 -20.90 -6.33
N SER A 22 26.37 -20.79 -5.49
CA SER A 22 27.20 -21.92 -5.07
C SER A 22 27.61 -21.70 -3.63
N ALA A 23 27.95 -22.77 -2.92
CA ALA A 23 28.41 -22.69 -1.55
C ALA A 23 29.66 -23.55 -1.36
N PHE A 24 30.67 -23.00 -0.70
CA PHE A 24 31.95 -23.64 -0.45
C PHE A 24 32.35 -23.50 1.01
N GLY A 25 32.85 -24.58 1.62
CA GLY A 25 33.29 -24.56 3.02
C GLY A 25 33.05 -25.88 3.74
N ASN A 26 33.05 -25.83 5.06
CA ASN A 26 32.92 -26.98 5.94
C ASN A 26 31.44 -27.27 6.24
N TRP A 27 31.02 -28.50 5.96
CA TRP A 27 29.62 -28.94 6.11
C TRP A 27 29.49 -29.95 7.22
N PHE A 28 28.60 -29.71 8.18
CA PHE A 28 28.20 -30.77 9.10
C PHE A 28 27.20 -31.72 8.42
N PRO A 29 27.16 -33.01 8.81
CA PRO A 29 26.23 -33.98 8.26
C PRO A 29 24.78 -33.49 8.37
N GLY A 30 24.08 -33.44 7.23
CA GLY A 30 22.68 -32.99 7.18
C GLY A 30 22.46 -31.50 6.86
N LEU A 31 23.49 -30.65 6.80
CA LEU A 31 23.32 -29.22 6.46
C LEU A 31 23.07 -28.98 4.96
N LYS A 32 23.68 -29.78 4.08
CA LYS A 32 23.63 -29.56 2.63
C LYS A 32 22.20 -29.57 2.07
N PRO A 33 21.34 -30.58 2.35
CA PRO A 33 19.97 -30.60 1.82
C PRO A 33 19.10 -29.39 2.22
N PRO A 34 19.00 -28.98 3.50
CA PRO A 34 18.19 -27.83 3.89
C PRO A 34 18.75 -26.51 3.35
N LEU A 35 20.07 -26.32 3.26
CA LEU A 35 20.63 -25.11 2.65
C LEU A 35 20.29 -25.04 1.16
N ALA A 36 20.38 -26.16 0.42
CA ALA A 36 19.99 -26.19 -0.99
C ALA A 36 18.50 -25.87 -1.19
N GLN A 37 17.63 -26.41 -0.33
CA GLN A 37 16.19 -26.09 -0.35
C GLN A 37 15.92 -24.61 -0.02
N ALA A 38 16.61 -24.06 0.99
CA ALA A 38 16.51 -22.66 1.36
C ALA A 38 16.97 -21.74 0.22
N MET A 39 18.14 -22.01 -0.38
CA MET A 39 18.66 -21.22 -1.50
C MET A 39 17.74 -21.25 -2.73
N ASN A 40 17.11 -22.39 -3.02
CA ASN A 40 16.11 -22.49 -4.09
C ASN A 40 14.85 -21.66 -3.82
N LYS A 41 14.43 -21.57 -2.55
CA LYS A 41 13.30 -20.72 -2.14
C LYS A 41 13.67 -19.24 -2.20
N ILE A 42 14.84 -18.89 -1.68
CA ILE A 42 15.42 -17.55 -1.72
C ILE A 42 15.54 -17.06 -3.17
N LYS A 43 16.11 -17.87 -4.06
CA LYS A 43 16.27 -17.55 -5.49
C LYS A 43 14.96 -17.12 -6.16
N LYS A 44 13.82 -17.73 -5.79
CA LYS A 44 12.50 -17.35 -6.30
C LYS A 44 12.02 -15.99 -5.80
N VAL A 45 12.27 -15.67 -4.53
CA VAL A 45 11.90 -14.38 -3.92
C VAL A 45 12.70 -13.24 -4.54
N TYR A 46 14.02 -13.40 -4.70
CA TYR A 46 14.88 -12.39 -5.32
C TYR A 46 14.58 -12.16 -6.81
N TYR A 47 14.12 -13.18 -7.52
CA TYR A 47 13.68 -13.06 -8.92
C TYR A 47 12.44 -12.15 -9.05
N CYS A 48 11.50 -12.24 -8.10
CA CYS A 48 10.28 -11.43 -8.08
C CYS A 48 10.58 -9.94 -7.84
N VAL A 49 11.48 -9.63 -6.90
CA VAL A 49 11.88 -8.25 -6.58
C VAL A 49 12.63 -7.57 -7.74
N SER A 50 13.35 -8.34 -8.55
CA SER A 50 14.13 -7.82 -9.70
C SER A 50 13.29 -7.42 -10.93
N PHE A 51 11.98 -7.67 -10.93
CA PHE A 51 11.04 -7.26 -11.98
C PHE A 51 10.34 -5.93 -11.71
N LEU A 52 10.56 -5.31 -10.55
CA LEU A 52 9.92 -4.04 -10.19
C LEU A 52 10.68 -2.85 -10.82
N PRO A 53 9.99 -1.91 -11.50
CA PRO A 53 10.60 -0.66 -11.95
C PRO A 53 10.89 0.25 -10.75
N PHE A 54 12.09 0.12 -10.18
CA PHE A 54 12.57 1.08 -9.19
C PHE A 54 12.88 2.42 -9.88
N ASN A 55 12.08 3.45 -9.59
CA ASN A 55 12.43 4.82 -9.92
C ASN A 55 13.71 5.22 -9.17
N TYR A 56 14.66 5.83 -9.88
CA TYR A 56 15.98 6.30 -9.43
C TYR A 56 15.97 7.13 -8.13
N THR A 57 14.82 7.66 -7.72
CA THR A 57 14.65 8.52 -6.54
C THR A 57 14.59 7.78 -5.21
N MET A 58 14.14 6.51 -5.15
CA MET A 58 14.15 5.72 -3.90
C MET A 58 15.58 5.31 -3.50
N TYR A 59 16.51 5.34 -4.47
CA TYR A 59 17.93 5.02 -4.34
C TYR A 59 18.67 5.92 -3.35
N ILE A 60 18.30 7.20 -3.24
CA ILE A 60 19.04 8.17 -2.42
C ILE A 60 18.66 8.08 -0.92
N GLN A 61 17.46 7.62 -0.58
CA GLN A 61 17.03 7.54 0.83
C GLN A 61 17.55 6.28 1.54
N LEU A 62 17.60 5.14 0.86
CA LEU A 62 18.10 3.88 1.42
C LEU A 62 19.63 3.89 1.67
N ILE A 63 20.38 4.75 0.99
CA ILE A 63 21.84 4.90 1.18
C ILE A 63 22.18 5.62 2.50
N ASN A 64 21.26 6.41 3.07
CA ASN A 64 21.55 7.21 4.27
C ASN A 64 21.33 6.48 5.60
N GLU A 65 20.61 5.34 5.64
CA GLU A 65 20.22 4.71 6.91
C GLU A 65 20.93 3.38 7.23
N SER A 66 21.67 2.76 6.31
CA SER A 66 22.51 1.59 6.65
C SER A 66 23.61 1.36 5.63
N ALA A 67 24.84 1.69 6.03
CA ALA A 67 26.01 1.48 5.23
C ALA A 67 26.33 -0.02 5.09
N GLU A 68 26.68 -0.41 3.86
CA GLU A 68 27.35 -1.64 3.42
C GLU A 68 26.49 -2.79 2.87
N VAL A 69 25.31 -3.12 3.43
CA VAL A 69 24.49 -4.25 2.88
C VAL A 69 23.45 -3.80 1.85
N LEU A 70 23.00 -2.54 1.95
CA LEU A 70 21.92 -2.00 1.11
C LEU A 70 22.40 -1.39 -0.22
N THR A 71 23.66 -0.95 -0.30
CA THR A 71 24.25 -0.41 -1.54
C THR A 71 24.36 -1.47 -2.64
N LEU A 72 24.63 -2.73 -2.28
CA LEU A 72 24.65 -3.87 -3.21
C LEU A 72 23.25 -4.25 -3.67
N PHE A 73 22.23 -4.14 -2.80
CA PHE A 73 20.83 -4.43 -3.13
C PHE A 73 20.24 -3.38 -4.10
N ALA A 74 20.60 -2.11 -3.91
CA ALA A 74 20.15 -1.00 -4.75
C ALA A 74 20.77 -1.01 -6.16
N TYR A 75 22.06 -1.38 -6.28
CA TYR A 75 22.70 -1.59 -7.58
C TYR A 75 22.07 -2.76 -8.36
N PHE A 76 21.51 -3.74 -7.63
CA PHE A 76 21.00 -4.99 -8.19
C PHE A 76 19.62 -4.87 -8.85
N CYS A 77 18.68 -4.13 -8.24
CA CYS A 77 17.39 -3.84 -8.88
C CYS A 77 17.56 -2.97 -10.14
N ALA A 78 18.54 -2.05 -10.13
CA ALA A 78 18.83 -1.17 -11.26
C ALA A 78 19.41 -1.92 -12.48
N VAL A 79 20.13 -3.03 -12.33
CA VAL A 79 20.76 -3.71 -13.47
C VAL A 79 19.82 -4.67 -14.19
N LYS A 80 18.90 -5.36 -13.50
CA LYS A 80 18.06 -6.42 -14.12
C LYS A 80 16.70 -5.93 -14.65
N SER A 81 16.01 -5.08 -13.90
CA SER A 81 14.80 -4.38 -14.35
C SER A 81 15.14 -3.46 -15.54
N SER A 82 16.24 -2.71 -15.45
CA SER A 82 16.68 -1.86 -16.56
C SER A 82 17.21 -2.64 -17.76
N SER A 83 17.83 -3.82 -17.62
CA SER A 83 18.29 -4.55 -18.81
C SER A 83 17.13 -5.16 -19.61
N LEU A 84 16.12 -5.76 -18.97
CA LEU A 84 14.91 -6.23 -19.67
C LEU A 84 14.10 -5.07 -20.28
N CYS A 85 13.96 -3.95 -19.54
CA CYS A 85 13.26 -2.77 -20.02
C CYS A 85 14.03 -2.05 -21.15
N CYS A 86 15.36 -1.95 -21.07
CA CYS A 86 16.21 -1.42 -22.14
C CYS A 86 16.26 -2.35 -23.37
N LEU A 87 16.13 -3.66 -23.17
CA LEU A 87 16.04 -4.67 -24.22
C LEU A 87 14.61 -4.84 -24.78
N HIS A 88 13.62 -4.14 -24.23
CA HIS A 88 12.20 -4.22 -24.62
C HIS A 88 11.63 -5.66 -24.62
N LEU A 89 12.07 -6.50 -23.68
CA LEU A 89 11.57 -7.87 -23.53
C LEU A 89 10.49 -7.92 -22.45
N CYS A 90 9.24 -8.18 -22.85
CA CYS A 90 8.10 -8.35 -21.95
C CYS A 90 7.64 -9.81 -21.94
N SER A 91 7.56 -10.44 -20.77
CA SER A 91 6.92 -11.74 -20.56
C SER A 91 5.63 -11.58 -19.76
N SER A 92 4.53 -12.17 -20.24
CA SER A 92 3.27 -12.25 -19.50
C SER A 92 3.23 -13.56 -18.69
N GLU A 93 4.07 -13.67 -17.67
CA GLU A 93 3.92 -14.78 -16.71
C GLU A 93 2.63 -14.61 -15.89
N PRO A 94 1.99 -15.70 -15.43
CA PRO A 94 0.79 -15.61 -14.61
C PRO A 94 1.16 -15.02 -13.25
N THR A 95 0.95 -13.71 -13.10
CA THR A 95 0.88 -13.03 -11.79
C THR A 95 -0.26 -13.61 -10.98
N GLU A 96 -0.20 -13.48 -9.65
CA GLU A 96 -1.35 -13.82 -8.81
C GLU A 96 -2.61 -13.15 -9.37
N PRO A 97 -3.73 -13.88 -9.49
CA PRO A 97 -4.92 -13.37 -10.17
C PRO A 97 -5.39 -12.12 -9.47
N TYR A 98 -5.64 -11.03 -10.19
CA TYR A 98 -6.14 -9.81 -9.58
C TYR A 98 -7.52 -10.00 -8.96
N LEU A 99 -7.86 -9.14 -8.00
CA LEU A 99 -9.22 -9.05 -7.52
C LEU A 99 -10.13 -8.59 -8.66
N SER A 100 -11.11 -9.43 -8.98
CA SER A 100 -12.09 -9.29 -10.05
C SER A 100 -13.48 -9.60 -9.50
N SER A 101 -14.52 -9.48 -10.34
CA SER A 101 -15.88 -9.84 -9.96
C SER A 101 -16.04 -11.33 -9.63
N GLN A 102 -15.18 -12.19 -10.17
CA GLN A 102 -15.27 -13.65 -9.99
C GLN A 102 -14.76 -14.10 -8.62
N ASN A 103 -13.74 -13.42 -8.07
CA ASN A 103 -13.13 -13.76 -6.79
C ASN A 103 -13.44 -12.72 -5.68
N TYR A 104 -14.37 -11.81 -5.92
CA TYR A 104 -14.79 -10.77 -4.97
C TYR A 104 -15.22 -11.31 -3.60
N GLY A 105 -15.75 -12.54 -3.55
CA GLY A 105 -16.12 -13.20 -2.30
C GLY A 105 -14.94 -13.48 -1.36
N GLU A 106 -13.71 -13.63 -1.88
CA GLU A 106 -12.50 -13.90 -1.09
C GLU A 106 -12.19 -12.77 -0.09
N VAL A 107 -12.62 -11.55 -0.43
CA VAL A 107 -12.48 -10.33 0.39
C VAL A 107 -13.17 -10.47 1.75
N PHE A 108 -14.18 -11.34 1.84
CA PHE A 108 -14.96 -11.58 3.06
C PHE A 108 -14.59 -12.90 3.74
N SER A 109 -13.47 -13.50 3.35
CA SER A 109 -12.92 -14.69 4.02
C SER A 109 -12.55 -14.40 5.48
N ASN A 110 -12.11 -15.45 6.18
CA ASN A 110 -11.70 -15.30 7.57
C ASN A 110 -10.38 -14.51 7.76
N LEU A 111 -9.67 -14.22 6.67
CA LEU A 111 -8.41 -13.49 6.69
C LEU A 111 -8.62 -11.99 6.94
N ILE A 112 -7.62 -11.35 7.53
CA ILE A 112 -7.58 -9.89 7.63
C ILE A 112 -7.06 -9.36 6.29
N ILE A 113 -7.94 -8.70 5.55
CA ILE A 113 -7.65 -8.14 4.23
C ILE A 113 -7.77 -6.62 4.33
N TRP A 114 -6.78 -5.90 3.81
CA TRP A 114 -6.82 -4.44 3.74
C TRP A 114 -6.90 -3.96 2.30
N PHE A 115 -7.78 -3.00 2.04
CA PHE A 115 -7.71 -2.16 0.85
C PHE A 115 -6.85 -0.95 1.15
N VAL A 116 -5.93 -0.64 0.24
CA VAL A 116 -5.11 0.57 0.29
C VAL A 116 -5.43 1.42 -0.94
N ASP A 117 -5.94 2.63 -0.71
CA ASP A 117 -6.19 3.63 -1.77
C ASP A 117 -5.28 4.85 -1.55
N ASN A 118 -4.48 5.15 -2.58
CA ASN A 118 -3.56 6.28 -2.60
C ASN A 118 -4.04 7.46 -3.49
N THR A 119 -5.26 7.38 -4.04
CA THR A 119 -5.78 8.34 -5.03
C THR A 119 -5.81 9.79 -4.54
N LYS A 120 -5.94 10.01 -3.23
CA LYS A 120 -6.06 11.35 -2.62
C LYS A 120 -4.91 11.71 -1.68
N VAL A 121 -3.78 11.02 -1.80
CA VAL A 121 -2.55 11.31 -1.03
C VAL A 121 -1.90 12.59 -1.51
N TYR A 122 -1.78 12.77 -2.83
CA TYR A 122 -1.33 14.00 -3.44
C TYR A 122 -2.49 14.72 -4.11
N ARG A 123 -2.78 15.93 -3.64
CA ARG A 123 -3.88 16.76 -4.16
C ARG A 123 -3.37 18.15 -4.46
N VAL A 124 -3.85 18.73 -5.56
CA VAL A 124 -3.51 20.09 -5.97
C VAL A 124 -4.76 20.88 -6.30
N THR A 125 -4.71 22.18 -6.03
CA THR A 125 -5.66 23.17 -6.48
C THR A 125 -5.03 24.01 -7.58
N LEU A 126 -5.75 24.21 -8.68
CA LEU A 126 -5.29 25.02 -9.79
C LEU A 126 -5.67 26.48 -9.54
N HIS A 127 -4.72 27.39 -9.69
CA HIS A 127 -4.95 28.82 -9.66
C HIS A 127 -4.38 29.46 -10.93
N LYS A 128 -5.16 30.34 -11.54
CA LYS A 128 -4.70 31.16 -12.67
C LYS A 128 -3.93 32.35 -12.11
N THR A 129 -2.70 32.55 -12.57
CA THR A 129 -1.94 33.77 -12.30
C THR A 129 -2.49 34.92 -13.14
N PHE A 130 -2.14 36.15 -12.76
CA PHE A 130 -2.52 37.35 -13.50
C PHE A 130 -2.03 37.32 -14.96
N GLU A 131 -0.89 36.69 -15.22
CA GLU A 131 -0.30 36.47 -16.54
C GLU A 131 -1.02 35.40 -17.39
N GLY A 132 -2.06 34.76 -16.84
CA GLY A 132 -2.81 33.69 -17.51
C GLY A 132 -2.23 32.29 -17.34
N ASN A 133 -1.10 32.13 -16.64
CA ASN A 133 -0.50 30.82 -16.38
C ASN A 133 -1.30 30.03 -15.34
N LEU A 134 -1.42 28.72 -15.53
CA LEU A 134 -2.03 27.81 -14.57
C LEU A 134 -0.96 27.28 -13.61
N ASN A 135 -1.01 27.72 -12.35
CA ASN A 135 -0.14 27.21 -11.31
C ASN A 135 -0.91 26.26 -10.38
N THR A 136 -0.21 25.29 -9.81
CA THR A 136 -0.76 24.34 -8.84
C THR A 136 -0.34 24.71 -7.43
N LYS A 137 -1.28 24.69 -6.48
CA LYS A 137 -1.04 24.78 -5.04
C LYS A 137 -1.39 23.44 -4.42
N PRO A 138 -0.45 22.76 -3.78
CA PRO A 138 -0.75 21.49 -3.17
C PRO A 138 -1.61 21.69 -1.92
N ILE A 139 -2.50 20.75 -1.65
CA ILE A 139 -3.39 20.73 -0.48
C ILE A 139 -3.21 19.42 0.27
N ASN A 140 -3.62 19.39 1.54
CA ASN A 140 -3.56 18.19 2.36
C ASN A 140 -4.27 17.02 1.69
N GLY A 141 -3.64 15.86 1.77
CA GLY A 141 -4.16 14.59 1.29
C GLY A 141 -4.43 13.63 2.45
N ALA A 142 -4.79 12.42 2.08
CA ALA A 142 -4.86 11.33 3.02
C ALA A 142 -4.62 9.98 2.34
N ILE A 143 -4.01 9.07 3.10
CA ILE A 143 -3.92 7.65 2.77
C ILE A 143 -5.14 6.96 3.39
N PHE A 144 -5.83 6.15 2.58
CA PHE A 144 -7.02 5.42 3.00
C PHE A 144 -6.72 3.93 3.07
N ILE A 145 -6.79 3.36 4.28
CA ILE A 145 -6.62 1.92 4.51
C ILE A 145 -7.90 1.38 5.13
N PHE A 146 -8.48 0.32 4.57
CA PHE A 146 -9.80 -0.14 4.94
C PHE A 146 -9.92 -1.66 5.04
N ASN A 147 -10.52 -2.14 6.13
CA ASN A 147 -10.88 -3.53 6.33
C ASN A 147 -12.36 -3.76 5.95
N PRO A 148 -12.65 -4.47 4.84
CA PRO A 148 -13.99 -4.70 4.32
C PRO A 148 -14.80 -5.70 5.14
N ARG A 149 -14.17 -6.45 6.05
CA ARG A 149 -14.88 -7.38 6.93
C ARG A 149 -15.42 -6.68 8.17
N THR A 150 -14.58 -5.86 8.80
CA THR A 150 -14.91 -5.22 10.09
C THR A 150 -15.43 -3.79 9.93
N GLY A 151 -15.21 -3.15 8.78
CA GLY A 151 -15.52 -1.73 8.59
C GLY A 151 -14.44 -0.80 9.16
N GLN A 152 -13.40 -1.35 9.79
CA GLN A 152 -12.32 -0.57 10.37
C GLN A 152 -11.53 0.15 9.28
N GLN A 153 -11.34 1.45 9.45
CA GLN A 153 -10.63 2.29 8.53
C GLN A 153 -9.54 3.08 9.26
N PHE A 154 -8.32 3.03 8.71
CA PHE A 154 -7.23 3.89 9.11
C PHE A 154 -7.10 5.02 8.08
N LEU A 155 -7.21 6.25 8.56
CA LEU A 155 -6.99 7.45 7.78
C LEU A 155 -5.69 8.11 8.27
N LYS A 156 -4.65 8.10 7.44
CA LYS A 156 -3.44 8.88 7.71
C LYS A 156 -3.51 10.16 6.92
N THR A 157 -3.48 11.31 7.61
CA THR A 157 -3.36 12.61 6.93
C THR A 157 -1.97 12.72 6.30
N SER A 158 -1.89 13.30 5.11
CA SER A 158 -0.62 13.58 4.41
C SER A 158 -0.52 15.06 4.07
N TYR A 159 0.69 15.63 4.19
CA TYR A 159 0.94 17.02 3.83
C TYR A 159 1.68 17.15 2.51
N PRO A 160 1.46 18.25 1.78
CA PRO A 160 2.27 18.63 0.63
C PRO A 160 3.76 18.79 0.90
N GLN A 161 4.10 19.22 2.12
CA GLN A 161 5.47 19.40 2.55
C GLN A 161 5.94 18.07 3.13
N ASN A 162 6.70 17.34 2.32
CA ASN A 162 7.35 16.12 2.76
C ASN A 162 8.31 16.44 3.91
N SER A 163 8.42 15.52 4.86
CA SER A 163 9.46 15.47 5.91
C SER A 163 10.91 15.51 5.38
N LEU A 164 11.07 15.43 4.06
CA LEU A 164 12.34 15.30 3.33
C LEU A 164 12.71 16.54 2.49
N GLY A 165 11.96 17.65 2.61
CA GLY A 165 12.34 18.94 1.98
C GLY A 165 12.21 19.01 0.45
N TRP A 166 11.53 18.06 -0.18
CA TRP A 166 11.34 18.05 -1.64
C TRP A 166 10.39 19.15 -2.08
N THR A 167 10.81 19.93 -3.08
CA THR A 167 10.03 21.03 -3.66
C THR A 167 9.08 20.59 -4.78
N LYS A 168 9.22 19.34 -5.28
CA LYS A 168 8.35 18.75 -6.31
C LYS A 168 7.71 17.46 -5.78
N ALA A 169 6.56 17.62 -5.14
CA ALA A 169 5.67 16.51 -4.84
C ALA A 169 5.10 15.94 -6.15
N SER A 170 5.27 14.65 -6.39
CA SER A 170 4.78 13.92 -7.57
C SER A 170 3.93 12.72 -7.17
N SER A 171 3.14 12.19 -8.10
CA SER A 171 2.33 10.98 -7.87
C SER A 171 3.17 9.80 -7.39
N SER A 172 4.37 9.61 -7.94
CA SER A 172 5.30 8.55 -7.54
C SER A 172 5.80 8.71 -6.10
N VAL A 173 6.04 9.95 -5.65
CA VAL A 173 6.45 10.20 -4.26
C VAL A 173 5.32 9.84 -3.29
N GLY A 174 4.07 10.16 -3.63
CA GLY A 174 2.91 9.75 -2.84
C GLY A 174 2.74 8.23 -2.75
N GLN A 175 3.14 7.47 -3.78
CA GLN A 175 3.11 6.01 -3.74
C GLN A 175 4.11 5.44 -2.72
N VAL A 176 5.33 5.96 -2.71
CA VAL A 176 6.38 5.53 -1.77
C VAL A 176 6.01 5.89 -0.33
N GLU A 177 5.52 7.11 -0.10
CA GLU A 177 5.06 7.54 1.22
C GLU A 177 3.92 6.65 1.72
N THR A 178 2.95 6.34 0.84
CA THR A 178 1.86 5.42 1.17
C THR A 178 2.38 4.04 1.57
N ALA A 179 3.32 3.48 0.80
CA ALA A 179 3.87 2.16 1.09
C ALA A 179 4.66 2.14 2.41
N ALA A 180 5.44 3.18 2.68
CA ALA A 180 6.17 3.33 3.94
C ALA A 180 5.25 3.43 5.15
N GLU A 181 4.18 4.23 5.07
CA GLU A 181 3.19 4.39 6.13
C GLU A 181 2.36 3.11 6.36
N VAL A 182 1.99 2.39 5.29
CA VAL A 182 1.34 1.08 5.41
C VAL A 182 2.26 0.08 6.12
N ALA A 183 3.54 0.01 5.75
CA ALA A 183 4.50 -0.87 6.41
C ALA A 183 4.71 -0.48 7.88
N ALA A 184 4.78 0.82 8.19
CA ALA A 184 4.87 1.31 9.57
C ALA A 184 3.62 0.95 10.40
N LEU A 185 2.43 1.02 9.81
CA LEU A 185 1.19 0.57 10.45
C LEU A 185 1.18 -0.93 10.71
N VAL A 186 1.66 -1.74 9.77
CA VAL A 186 1.78 -3.20 9.99
C VAL A 186 2.75 -3.49 11.15
N ARG A 187 3.87 -2.75 11.25
CA ARG A 187 4.83 -2.87 12.36
C ARG A 187 4.23 -2.51 13.71
N SER A 188 3.32 -1.54 13.77
CA SER A 188 2.74 -1.07 15.02
C SER A 188 1.64 -1.99 15.57
N LEU A 189 1.08 -2.86 14.73
CA LEU A 189 0.06 -3.82 15.13
C LEU A 189 0.65 -5.14 15.65
N PRO A 190 -0.02 -5.79 16.62
CA PRO A 190 0.35 -7.13 17.04
C PRO A 190 0.10 -8.15 15.92
N VAL A 191 0.85 -9.25 15.92
CA VAL A 191 0.90 -10.24 14.82
C VAL A 191 -0.46 -10.86 14.48
N GLU A 192 -1.40 -10.89 15.43
CA GLU A 192 -2.77 -11.38 15.24
C GLU A 192 -3.64 -10.42 14.43
N GLN A 193 -3.35 -9.11 14.49
CA GLN A 193 -4.12 -8.06 13.80
C GLN A 193 -3.49 -7.65 12.48
N GLN A 194 -2.28 -8.13 12.17
CA GLN A 194 -1.61 -7.86 10.91
C GLN A 194 -2.40 -8.44 9.73
N PRO A 195 -2.49 -7.71 8.61
CA PRO A 195 -3.18 -8.20 7.42
C PRO A 195 -2.45 -9.43 6.87
N LYS A 196 -3.21 -10.40 6.37
CA LYS A 196 -2.64 -11.51 5.57
C LYS A 196 -2.60 -11.17 4.09
N GLN A 197 -3.42 -10.21 3.68
CA GLN A 197 -3.50 -9.78 2.30
C GLN A 197 -3.77 -8.27 2.22
N ILE A 198 -3.07 -7.59 1.30
CA ILE A 198 -3.26 -6.18 0.98
C ILE A 198 -3.69 -6.09 -0.48
N VAL A 199 -4.81 -5.43 -0.74
CA VAL A 199 -5.37 -5.22 -2.07
C VAL A 199 -5.22 -3.75 -2.46
N THR A 200 -4.66 -3.49 -3.64
CA THR A 200 -4.36 -2.13 -4.10
C THR A 200 -4.57 -1.94 -5.61
N CYS A 201 -4.49 -0.68 -6.07
CA CYS A 201 -4.45 -0.33 -7.49
C CYS A 201 -3.13 -0.76 -8.14
N LYS A 202 -3.14 -1.07 -9.44
CA LYS A 202 -1.97 -1.60 -10.18
C LYS A 202 -0.66 -0.81 -9.95
N GLY A 203 -0.73 0.52 -9.91
CA GLY A 203 0.46 1.37 -9.73
C GLY A 203 1.07 1.39 -8.33
N MET A 204 0.46 0.71 -7.34
CA MET A 204 0.90 0.64 -5.95
C MET A 204 1.49 -0.73 -5.56
N LEU A 205 1.50 -1.70 -6.48
CA LEU A 205 2.02 -3.03 -6.23
C LEU A 205 3.51 -2.98 -5.88
N ASP A 206 4.32 -2.43 -6.80
CA ASP A 206 5.77 -2.40 -6.66
C ASP A 206 6.23 -1.69 -5.38
N PRO A 207 5.74 -0.47 -5.05
CA PRO A 207 6.13 0.18 -3.81
C PRO A 207 5.75 -0.62 -2.56
N LEU A 208 4.55 -1.23 -2.53
CA LEU A 208 4.13 -2.01 -1.37
C LEU A 208 4.95 -3.29 -1.21
N GLU A 209 5.32 -3.96 -2.30
CA GLU A 209 6.17 -5.17 -2.25
C GLU A 209 7.54 -4.87 -1.66
N VAL A 210 8.15 -3.76 -2.09
CA VAL A 210 9.45 -3.31 -1.59
C VAL A 210 9.40 -2.96 -0.11
N HIS A 211 8.38 -2.23 0.33
CA HIS A 211 8.25 -1.85 1.73
C HIS A 211 7.76 -2.98 2.64
N SER A 212 7.27 -4.09 2.07
CA SER A 212 6.77 -5.25 2.81
C SER A 212 7.73 -6.45 2.80
N LEU A 213 8.99 -6.28 2.38
CA LEU A 213 10.00 -7.35 2.39
C LEU A 213 10.22 -7.95 3.80
N ASP A 214 10.00 -7.15 4.85
CA ASP A 214 10.05 -7.61 6.24
C ASP A 214 8.89 -8.55 6.62
N PHE A 215 7.83 -8.60 5.81
CA PHE A 215 6.59 -9.34 6.05
C PHE A 215 6.32 -10.38 4.96
N PRO A 216 7.09 -11.48 4.91
CA PRO A 216 6.98 -12.48 3.84
C PRO A 216 5.64 -13.24 3.81
N ASN A 217 4.81 -13.07 4.84
CA ASN A 217 3.51 -13.74 4.96
C ASN A 217 2.34 -12.86 4.48
N ILE A 218 2.60 -11.61 4.06
CA ILE A 218 1.57 -10.70 3.57
C ILE A 218 1.54 -10.79 2.05
N VAL A 219 0.39 -11.17 1.51
CA VAL A 219 0.17 -11.27 0.07
C VAL A 219 -0.29 -9.92 -0.46
N ILE A 220 0.39 -9.38 -1.48
CA ILE A 220 0.01 -8.11 -2.12
C ILE A 220 -0.66 -8.44 -3.45
N LYS A 221 -1.93 -8.03 -3.59
CA LYS A 221 -2.79 -8.37 -4.73
C LYS A 221 -3.27 -7.11 -5.43
N GLY A 222 -3.20 -7.11 -6.77
CA GLY A 222 -3.79 -6.05 -7.58
C GLY A 222 -5.31 -6.17 -7.63
N SER A 223 -6.01 -5.04 -7.81
CA SER A 223 -7.45 -5.01 -8.10
C SER A 223 -7.71 -4.51 -9.51
N GLU A 224 -8.57 -5.22 -10.26
CA GLU A 224 -9.18 -4.71 -11.50
C GLU A 224 -10.43 -3.89 -11.22
N LEU A 225 -11.04 -4.10 -10.04
CA LEU A 225 -12.20 -3.35 -9.60
C LEU A 225 -11.78 -1.94 -9.21
N GLN A 226 -12.37 -0.95 -9.87
CA GLN A 226 -12.24 0.46 -9.51
C GLN A 226 -13.20 0.79 -8.38
N LEU A 227 -12.77 0.54 -7.15
CA LEU A 227 -13.58 0.84 -5.97
C LEU A 227 -13.51 2.34 -5.65
N PRO A 228 -14.66 3.00 -5.40
CA PRO A 228 -14.73 4.45 -5.27
C PRO A 228 -14.36 4.96 -3.86
N PHE A 229 -13.33 4.41 -3.22
CA PHE A 229 -12.92 4.79 -1.85
C PHE A 229 -12.51 6.25 -1.72
N GLN A 230 -11.92 6.83 -2.77
CA GLN A 230 -11.64 8.26 -2.86
C GLN A 230 -12.83 9.18 -2.58
N LEU A 231 -14.07 8.68 -2.68
CA LEU A 231 -15.28 9.46 -2.43
C LEU A 231 -15.65 9.55 -0.96
N CYS A 232 -15.12 8.67 -0.11
CA CYS A 232 -15.25 8.80 1.35
C CYS A 232 -14.74 10.18 1.81
N LEU A 233 -13.74 10.72 1.13
CA LEU A 233 -13.13 12.02 1.44
C LEU A 233 -13.98 13.22 1.02
N LYS A 234 -15.08 13.00 0.29
CA LYS A 234 -16.09 14.05 0.02
C LYS A 234 -17.08 14.21 1.18
N ILE A 235 -17.17 13.23 2.08
CA ILE A 235 -18.00 13.34 3.26
C ILE A 235 -17.41 14.45 4.14
N GLU A 236 -18.27 15.37 4.59
CA GLU A 236 -17.87 16.62 5.24
C GLU A 236 -16.89 16.41 6.40
N GLU A 237 -17.12 15.40 7.24
CA GLU A 237 -16.26 15.14 8.40
C GLU A 237 -14.84 14.72 8.02
N PHE A 238 -14.70 13.89 6.98
CA PHE A 238 -13.40 13.49 6.45
C PHE A 238 -12.69 14.67 5.78
N GLY A 239 -13.43 15.45 4.98
CA GLY A 239 -12.92 16.65 4.31
C GLY A 239 -12.43 17.69 5.31
N ASP A 240 -13.25 18.00 6.31
CA ASP A 240 -12.94 18.96 7.38
C ASP A 240 -11.73 18.52 8.20
N LEU A 241 -11.65 17.24 8.57
CA LEU A 241 -10.51 16.71 9.31
C LEU A 241 -9.23 16.93 8.52
N ILE A 242 -9.19 16.57 7.25
CA ILE A 242 -7.98 16.66 6.41
C ILE A 242 -7.57 18.13 6.19
N LEU A 243 -8.54 19.02 6.00
CA LEU A 243 -8.28 20.45 5.81
C LEU A 243 -7.81 21.14 7.09
N LYS A 244 -8.34 20.76 8.26
CA LYS A 244 -8.02 21.39 9.56
C LYS A 244 -6.76 20.84 10.22
N THR A 245 -6.36 19.61 9.86
CA THR A 245 -5.23 18.95 10.51
C THR A 245 -3.93 19.71 10.22
N THR A 246 -3.15 20.00 11.26
CA THR A 246 -1.82 20.66 11.19
C THR A 246 -0.64 19.72 11.40
N GLU A 247 -0.88 18.50 11.89
CA GLU A 247 0.14 17.47 12.15
C GLU A 247 -0.22 16.10 11.53
N LEU A 248 0.79 15.28 11.23
CA LEU A 248 0.61 13.97 10.60
C LEU A 248 0.06 12.92 11.59
N GLN A 249 -1.25 12.81 11.67
CA GLN A 249 -1.92 11.87 12.57
C GLN A 249 -2.59 10.72 11.83
N MET A 250 -2.58 9.54 12.46
CA MET A 250 -3.39 8.41 12.04
C MET A 250 -4.67 8.39 12.86
N VAL A 251 -5.81 8.48 12.18
CA VAL A 251 -7.14 8.51 12.78
C VAL A 251 -7.87 7.24 12.42
N LEU A 252 -8.42 6.57 13.44
CA LEU A 252 -9.19 5.35 13.27
C LEU A 252 -10.68 5.68 13.17
N PHE A 253 -11.35 5.06 12.20
CA PHE A 253 -12.79 5.12 12.01
C PHE A 253 -13.37 3.73 11.89
N ASN A 254 -14.67 3.62 12.13
CA ASN A 254 -15.46 2.49 11.70
C ASN A 254 -16.51 2.98 10.70
N ILE A 255 -16.34 2.61 9.44
CA ILE A 255 -17.22 2.99 8.34
C ILE A 255 -18.55 2.21 8.42
N TYR A 256 -18.61 1.04 9.06
CA TYR A 256 -19.88 0.32 9.14
C TYR A 256 -20.77 0.77 10.30
N ASP A 257 -20.32 1.71 11.14
CA ASP A 257 -21.03 2.13 12.34
C ASP A 257 -21.54 0.89 13.12
N ASP A 258 -22.86 0.72 13.24
CA ASP A 258 -23.49 -0.43 13.89
C ASP A 258 -24.17 -1.43 12.93
N TRP A 259 -23.96 -1.30 11.62
CA TRP A 259 -24.58 -2.17 10.60
C TRP A 259 -24.29 -3.65 10.81
N LEU A 260 -23.09 -3.98 11.30
CA LEU A 260 -22.69 -5.37 11.54
C LEU A 260 -23.54 -6.07 12.62
N LYS A 261 -24.37 -5.35 13.38
CA LYS A 261 -25.33 -5.94 14.31
C LYS A 261 -26.52 -6.59 13.60
N SER A 262 -26.92 -6.08 12.44
CA SER A 262 -28.14 -6.51 11.73
C SER A 262 -27.87 -7.13 10.36
N ILE A 263 -26.76 -6.78 9.70
CA ILE A 263 -26.42 -7.27 8.37
C ILE A 263 -25.01 -7.89 8.32
N SER A 264 -24.78 -8.76 7.34
CA SER A 264 -23.46 -9.36 7.11
C SER A 264 -22.45 -8.34 6.59
N SER A 265 -21.15 -8.62 6.76
CA SER A 265 -20.05 -7.80 6.23
C SER A 265 -20.15 -7.59 4.72
N TYR A 266 -20.55 -8.64 3.98
CA TYR A 266 -20.78 -8.56 2.53
C TYR A 266 -21.88 -7.54 2.18
N ALA A 267 -23.01 -7.58 2.89
CA ALA A 267 -24.11 -6.64 2.68
C ALA A 267 -23.73 -5.22 3.10
N ALA A 268 -22.97 -5.07 4.19
CA ALA A 268 -22.46 -3.80 4.69
C ALA A 268 -21.50 -3.15 3.69
N PHE A 269 -20.57 -3.93 3.12
CA PHE A 269 -19.68 -3.44 2.07
C PHE A 269 -20.44 -3.06 0.82
N SER A 270 -21.38 -3.89 0.36
CA SER A 270 -22.19 -3.60 -0.82
C SER A 270 -23.01 -2.31 -0.64
N ARG A 271 -23.59 -2.11 0.55
CA ARG A 271 -24.27 -0.86 0.92
C ARG A 271 -23.33 0.33 0.88
N LEU A 272 -22.14 0.22 1.45
CA LEU A 272 -21.12 1.27 1.41
C LEU A 272 -20.79 1.66 -0.03
N ILE A 273 -20.49 0.68 -0.90
CA ILE A 273 -20.15 0.95 -2.29
C ILE A 273 -21.30 1.65 -3.03
N LEU A 274 -22.55 1.23 -2.80
CA LEU A 274 -23.73 1.89 -3.38
C LEU A 274 -23.83 3.36 -2.95
N VAL A 275 -23.62 3.66 -1.66
CA VAL A 275 -23.65 5.03 -1.15
C VAL A 275 -22.53 5.87 -1.75
N LEU A 276 -21.31 5.33 -1.81
CA LEU A 276 -20.17 6.04 -2.40
C LEU A 276 -20.40 6.32 -3.90
N LEU A 277 -20.94 5.35 -4.64
CA LEU A 277 -21.30 5.55 -6.05
C LEU A 277 -22.41 6.59 -6.21
N ALA A 278 -23.41 6.60 -5.33
CA ALA A 278 -24.45 7.64 -5.35
C ALA A 278 -23.87 9.03 -5.10
N LEU A 279 -22.94 9.18 -4.15
CA LEU A 279 -22.19 10.42 -3.91
C LEU A 279 -21.26 10.80 -5.08
N HIS A 280 -20.82 9.83 -5.88
CA HIS A 280 -20.07 10.09 -7.11
C HIS A 280 -20.93 10.79 -8.16
N VAL A 281 -22.05 10.14 -8.49
CA VAL A 281 -22.89 10.48 -9.65
C VAL A 281 -23.83 11.63 -9.31
N TYR A 282 -24.38 11.65 -8.10
CA TYR A 282 -25.38 12.60 -7.66
C TYR A 282 -24.90 13.42 -6.45
N ASN A 283 -23.85 14.20 -6.64
CA ASN A 283 -23.18 14.94 -5.56
C ASN A 283 -24.12 15.87 -4.76
N GLU A 284 -25.12 16.48 -5.41
CA GLU A 284 -26.07 17.39 -4.74
C GLU A 284 -27.29 16.64 -4.15
N LYS A 285 -27.79 15.62 -4.85
CA LYS A 285 -29.02 14.91 -4.43
C LYS A 285 -28.76 13.82 -3.42
N ALA A 286 -27.62 13.14 -3.49
CA ALA A 286 -27.30 12.03 -2.59
C ALA A 286 -27.24 12.49 -1.11
N PRO A 287 -26.58 13.60 -0.73
CA PRO A 287 -26.61 14.07 0.66
C PRO A 287 -28.02 14.37 1.18
N VAL A 288 -28.88 14.94 0.33
CA VAL A 288 -30.29 15.21 0.66
C VAL A 288 -31.07 13.91 0.86
N LEU A 289 -30.81 12.88 0.06
CA LEU A 289 -31.42 11.55 0.22
C LEU A 289 -30.93 10.81 1.47
N LEU A 290 -29.67 11.03 1.87
CA LEU A 290 -29.12 10.42 3.08
C LEU A 290 -29.71 11.06 4.35
N LYS A 291 -30.03 12.36 4.30
CA LYS A 291 -30.66 13.11 5.41
C LYS A 291 -31.95 13.79 4.93
N PRO A 292 -33.03 13.03 4.69
CA PRO A 292 -34.27 13.58 4.12
C PRO A 292 -35.02 14.47 5.13
N ASP A 293 -34.99 14.10 6.41
CA ASP A 293 -35.72 14.76 7.49
C ASP A 293 -34.81 15.08 8.69
N ARG A 294 -35.18 16.11 9.47
CA ARG A 294 -34.47 16.50 10.71
C ARG A 294 -34.54 15.44 11.82
N SER A 295 -35.43 14.46 11.69
CA SER A 295 -35.51 13.30 12.60
C SER A 295 -34.31 12.38 12.46
N VAL A 296 -33.66 12.36 11.30
CA VAL A 296 -32.49 11.53 11.03
C VAL A 296 -31.24 12.25 11.56
N VAL A 297 -30.76 11.82 12.72
CA VAL A 297 -29.59 12.39 13.38
C VAL A 297 -28.43 11.41 13.33
N THR A 298 -27.24 11.94 13.06
CA THR A 298 -25.98 11.19 13.15
C THR A 298 -25.43 11.25 14.58
N GLU A 299 -25.35 10.12 15.27
CA GLU A 299 -24.83 10.06 16.64
C GLU A 299 -23.29 10.19 16.65
N PRO A 300 -22.67 11.02 17.51
CA PRO A 300 -21.22 10.90 17.74
C PRO A 300 -20.95 9.63 18.58
N PRO A 301 -19.98 8.75 18.22
CA PRO A 301 -18.93 8.88 17.21
C PRO A 301 -19.22 8.15 15.88
N SER A 302 -20.46 7.78 15.58
CA SER A 302 -20.85 7.28 14.25
C SER A 302 -20.87 8.42 13.24
N ARG A 303 -19.97 8.36 12.27
CA ARG A 303 -19.58 9.53 11.45
C ARG A 303 -20.02 9.44 10.00
N MET A 304 -20.67 8.33 9.65
CA MET A 304 -21.41 8.28 8.40
C MET A 304 -22.86 8.66 8.64
N ALA A 305 -23.39 9.47 7.73
CA ALA A 305 -24.79 9.86 7.63
C ALA A 305 -25.74 8.69 7.31
N LEU A 306 -25.38 7.46 7.73
CA LEU A 306 -25.94 6.22 7.25
C LEU A 306 -26.24 5.22 8.38
N SER A 307 -25.96 5.59 9.63
CA SER A 307 -26.55 4.97 10.81
C SER A 307 -28.02 5.40 10.86
N TYR A 308 -28.91 4.55 10.31
CA TYR A 308 -30.35 4.74 10.43
C TYR A 308 -30.82 4.08 11.73
N ARG A 309 -31.23 4.90 12.68
CA ARG A 309 -32.20 4.52 13.73
C ARG A 309 -33.45 5.37 13.59
#